data_AF-A0A1F9WST3-F1
#
_entry.id   AF-A0A1F9WST3-F1
#
_cell.length_a   1.000
_cell.length_b   1.000
_cell.length_c   1.000
_cell.angle_alpha   90.00
_cell.angle_beta   90.00
_cell.angle_gamma   90.00
#
_symmetry.space_group_name_H-M   'P 1'
#
loop_
_entity.id
_entity.type
_entity.pdbx_description
1 polymer ?
#
loop_
_entity_poly.entity_id
_entity_poly.type
_entity_poly.pdbx_seq_one_letter_code
_entity_poly.pdbx_strand_id
1 'polypeptide(L)'
;MRTNKTFWTAALFIALALASALCPTRPAAQLGSKAEEQSFDYDPEATGKETPKIQEFAAETTFEDAVMVNHPIYGTVMFSKYRWRNWVTRALYLTLINIALLAIIISLSKTEEYNIIVAYVLSGASFAMSIWTFFCAILIFRLEANAWIYVAPVSAVTALISYIVLMKIKKYDVSLTELKESFKKMSAASHEDQRLVSVEGTPGDWPNEDFIKF
;
A
#
# COMPACT_ATOMS: atom_id res chain seq x y z
N MET A 1 0.08 -29.75 -20.06
CA MET A 1 0.81 -28.47 -20.04
C MET A 1 0.76 -27.88 -18.63
N ARG A 2 1.83 -28.01 -17.84
CA ARG A 2 1.92 -27.40 -16.49
C ARG A 2 2.41 -25.95 -16.65
N THR A 3 1.52 -24.98 -16.47
CA THR A 3 1.89 -23.56 -16.49
C THR A 3 2.73 -23.24 -15.26
N ASN A 4 3.94 -22.75 -15.50
CA ASN A 4 4.97 -22.50 -14.50
C ASN A 4 4.62 -21.25 -13.69
N LYS A 5 3.76 -21.40 -12.66
CA LYS A 5 3.26 -20.28 -11.82
C LYS A 5 4.40 -19.47 -11.17
N THR A 6 5.53 -20.12 -10.90
CA THR A 6 6.75 -19.52 -10.33
C THR A 6 7.42 -18.53 -11.27
N PHE A 7 7.34 -18.76 -12.58
CA PHE A 7 7.90 -17.86 -13.59
C PHE A 7 7.10 -16.55 -13.67
N TRP A 8 5.77 -16.64 -13.61
CA TRP A 8 4.90 -15.46 -13.64
C TRP A 8 5.03 -14.61 -12.38
N THR A 9 5.18 -15.23 -11.21
CA THR A 9 5.45 -14.49 -9.97
C THR A 9 6.81 -13.80 -10.02
N ALA A 10 7.85 -14.47 -10.51
CA ALA A 10 9.18 -13.88 -10.65
C ALA A 10 9.19 -12.73 -11.67
N ALA A 11 8.51 -12.90 -12.80
CA ALA A 11 8.37 -11.87 -13.82
C ALA A 11 7.63 -10.63 -13.28
N LEU A 12 6.61 -10.81 -12.44
CA LEU A 12 5.86 -9.71 -11.83
C LEU A 12 6.71 -8.93 -10.81
N PHE A 13 7.52 -9.61 -10.00
CA PHE A 13 8.45 -8.94 -9.07
C PHE A 13 9.57 -8.19 -9.81
N ILE A 14 10.08 -8.74 -10.91
CA ILE A 14 11.08 -8.09 -11.75
C ILE A 14 10.47 -6.86 -12.46
N ALA A 15 9.25 -6.98 -12.96
CA ALA A 15 8.53 -5.86 -13.58
C ALA A 15 8.24 -4.73 -12.57
N LEU A 16 7.89 -5.05 -11.32
CA LEU A 16 7.68 -4.05 -10.27
C LEU A 16 8.99 -3.36 -9.86
N ALA A 17 10.10 -4.09 -9.84
CA ALA A 17 11.43 -3.54 -9.56
C ALA A 17 11.89 -2.58 -10.68
N LEU A 18 11.66 -2.94 -11.95
CA LEU A 18 11.97 -2.11 -13.12
C LEU A 18 11.07 -0.87 -13.21
N ALA A 19 9.80 -0.96 -12.81
CA ALA A 19 8.89 0.18 -12.78
C ALA A 19 9.35 1.28 -11.80
N SER A 20 9.96 0.90 -10.67
CA SER A 20 10.55 1.87 -9.73
C SER A 20 11.84 2.54 -10.26
N ALA A 21 12.55 1.88 -11.18
CA ALA A 21 13.75 2.40 -11.84
C ALA A 21 13.43 3.31 -13.05
N LEU A 22 12.24 3.16 -13.64
CA LEU A 22 11.75 3.96 -14.78
C LEU A 22 10.89 5.16 -14.36
N CYS A 23 10.58 5.31 -13.07
CA CYS A 23 10.03 6.56 -12.56
C CYS A 23 11.07 7.67 -12.70
N PRO A 24 10.74 8.83 -13.30
CA PRO A 24 11.68 9.92 -13.49
C PRO A 24 12.19 10.37 -12.11
N THR A 25 13.46 10.10 -11.84
CA THR A 25 14.17 10.70 -10.73
C THR A 25 14.33 12.19 -11.02
N ARG A 26 14.44 13.00 -9.96
CA ARG A 26 14.53 14.47 -10.05
C ARG A 26 15.70 15.05 -10.87
N PRO A 27 16.83 14.36 -11.23
CA PRO A 27 17.87 15.04 -12.00
C PRO A 27 17.53 15.19 -13.49
N ALA A 28 16.48 14.53 -13.99
CA ALA A 28 16.05 14.72 -15.39
C ALA A 28 15.42 16.10 -15.65
N ALA A 29 15.01 16.83 -14.60
CA ALA A 29 14.43 18.17 -14.72
C ALA A 29 15.47 19.29 -14.91
N GLN A 30 16.77 19.00 -14.80
CA GLN A 30 17.84 19.99 -14.94
C GLN A 30 18.76 19.73 -16.15
N LEU A 31 18.46 18.72 -16.96
CA LEU A 31 19.23 18.39 -18.15
C LEU A 31 18.83 19.32 -19.31
N GLY A 32 19.24 20.60 -19.24
CA GLY A 32 19.01 21.56 -20.32
C GLY A 32 19.03 23.05 -19.94
N SER A 33 19.16 23.42 -18.67
CA SER A 33 19.25 24.85 -18.30
C SER A 33 20.69 25.36 -18.43
N LYS A 34 20.86 26.57 -18.94
CA LYS A 34 22.20 27.20 -19.11
C LYS A 34 22.83 27.50 -17.75
N ALA A 35 24.16 27.50 -17.69
CA ALA A 35 24.93 27.75 -16.46
C ALA A 35 24.65 29.13 -15.81
N GLU A 36 24.17 30.10 -16.60
CA GLU A 36 23.79 31.45 -16.12
C GLU A 36 22.54 31.47 -15.25
N GLU A 37 21.68 30.45 -15.30
CA GLU A 37 20.48 30.33 -14.44
C GLU A 37 20.78 29.63 -13.10
N GLN A 38 22.02 29.18 -12.88
CA GLN A 38 22.42 28.40 -11.70
C GLN A 38 23.33 29.15 -10.71
N SER A 39 23.80 30.34 -11.04
CA SER A 39 24.58 31.18 -10.13
C SER A 39 23.78 32.42 -9.74
N PHE A 40 23.34 32.47 -8.49
CA PHE A 40 22.81 33.69 -7.88
C PHE A 40 24.00 34.58 -7.54
N ASP A 41 24.36 35.49 -8.46
CA ASP A 41 25.41 36.48 -8.21
C ASP A 41 24.79 37.60 -7.36
N TYR A 42 25.05 37.56 -6.04
CA TYR A 42 24.57 38.57 -5.11
C TYR A 42 25.65 39.63 -4.95
N ASP A 43 25.44 40.79 -5.57
CA ASP A 43 26.30 41.96 -5.44
C ASP A 43 25.64 42.98 -4.48
N PRO A 44 26.04 43.03 -3.19
CA PRO A 44 25.33 43.80 -2.17
C PRO A 44 25.49 45.32 -2.31
N GLU A 45 26.36 45.81 -3.19
CA GLU A 45 26.66 47.25 -3.32
C GLU A 45 25.85 47.95 -4.41
N ALA A 46 25.19 47.22 -5.32
CA ALA A 46 24.55 47.80 -6.50
C ALA A 46 23.10 48.29 -6.28
N THR A 47 22.44 47.91 -5.18
CA THR A 47 21.02 48.28 -4.97
C THR A 47 20.75 48.64 -3.51
N GLY A 48 21.06 49.89 -3.14
CA GLY A 48 20.74 50.49 -1.85
C GLY A 48 19.24 50.70 -1.61
N LYS A 49 18.46 49.62 -1.57
CA LYS A 49 17.05 49.61 -1.16
C LYS A 49 16.80 48.38 -0.31
N GLU A 50 16.58 48.62 0.98
CA GLU A 50 16.06 47.65 1.94
C GLU A 50 14.81 46.98 1.35
N THR A 51 14.91 45.70 1.01
CA THR A 51 13.74 44.90 0.63
C THR A 51 12.93 44.57 1.88
N PRO A 52 11.59 44.79 1.88
CA PRO A 52 10.75 44.50 3.03
C PRO A 52 10.77 43.01 3.33
N LYS A 53 10.93 42.64 4.61
CA LYS A 53 10.87 41.27 5.16
C LYS A 53 9.89 40.38 4.40
N ILE A 54 10.41 39.65 3.42
CA ILE A 54 9.72 38.52 2.83
C ILE A 54 9.65 37.51 3.96
N GLN A 55 8.44 37.14 4.38
CA GLN A 55 8.22 36.14 5.42
C GLN A 55 9.00 34.88 5.06
N GLU A 56 10.06 34.61 5.82
CA GLU A 56 10.85 33.39 5.77
C GLU A 56 9.96 32.22 6.21
N PHE A 57 9.17 31.70 5.28
CA PHE A 57 8.77 30.30 5.28
C PHE A 57 9.76 29.51 4.42
N ALA A 58 11.03 29.62 4.77
CA ALA A 58 12.05 28.68 4.37
C ALA A 58 12.59 28.11 5.68
N ALA A 59 12.44 26.81 5.89
CA ALA A 59 13.26 26.12 6.86
C ALA A 59 14.71 26.42 6.47
N GLU A 60 15.37 27.34 7.18
CA GLU A 60 16.81 27.53 7.08
C GLU A 60 17.45 26.17 7.35
N THR A 61 17.86 25.49 6.28
CA THR A 61 18.75 24.34 6.40
C THR A 61 20.13 24.92 6.65
N THR A 62 20.39 25.33 7.88
CA THR A 62 21.74 25.59 8.37
C THR A 62 22.60 24.36 8.08
N PHE A 63 23.84 24.59 7.62
CA PHE A 63 24.77 23.52 7.24
C PHE A 63 25.04 22.49 8.35
N GLU A 64 24.65 22.77 9.60
CA GLU A 64 24.70 21.86 10.74
C GLU A 64 23.72 20.66 10.63
N ASP A 65 22.64 20.80 9.88
CA ASP A 65 21.60 19.76 9.72
C ASP A 65 21.84 18.82 8.53
N ALA A 66 22.97 18.99 7.84
CA ALA A 66 23.36 18.18 6.69
C ALA A 66 24.53 17.25 7.02
N VAL A 67 24.37 15.96 6.73
CA VAL A 67 25.46 14.97 6.73
C VAL A 67 26.09 14.98 5.33
N MET A 68 27.36 15.37 5.27
CA MET A 68 28.14 15.37 4.03
C MET A 68 28.84 14.02 3.87
N VAL A 69 28.52 13.29 2.80
CA VAL A 69 29.18 12.03 2.44
C VAL A 69 29.98 12.25 1.16
N ASN A 70 31.30 12.05 1.22
CA ASN A 70 32.15 12.12 0.04
C ASN A 70 32.11 10.79 -0.72
N HIS A 71 31.44 10.77 -1.87
CA HIS A 71 31.38 9.60 -2.74
C HIS A 71 32.46 9.72 -3.83
N PRO A 72 33.27 8.67 -4.09
CA PRO A 72 34.40 8.76 -5.03
C PRO A 72 33.99 9.03 -6.48
N ILE A 73 32.74 8.73 -6.86
CA ILE A 73 32.21 8.92 -8.21
C ILE A 73 31.24 10.11 -8.32
N TYR A 74 30.52 10.45 -7.25
CA TYR A 74 29.41 11.42 -7.29
C TYR A 74 29.74 12.74 -6.57
N GLY A 75 30.97 12.91 -6.07
CA GLY A 75 31.37 14.07 -5.29
C GLY A 75 30.77 14.09 -3.87
N THR A 76 30.76 15.27 -3.24
CA THR A 76 30.16 15.46 -1.91
C THR A 76 28.64 15.49 -2.02
N VAL A 77 27.97 14.47 -1.51
CA VAL A 77 26.51 14.40 -1.44
C VAL A 77 26.06 14.84 -0.05
N MET A 78 25.21 15.86 0.02
CA MET A 78 24.62 16.33 1.27
C MET A 78 23.26 15.65 1.51
N PHE A 79 23.09 15.04 2.68
CA PHE A 79 21.82 14.47 3.13
C PHE A 79 21.32 15.15 4.39
N SER A 80 20.03 15.46 4.48
CA SER A 80 19.47 15.98 5.75
C SER A 80 19.53 14.92 6.85
N LYS A 81 20.04 15.30 8.02
CA LYS A 81 20.08 14.50 9.26
C LYS A 81 18.70 14.03 9.71
N TYR A 82 17.65 14.78 9.37
CA TYR A 82 16.26 14.49 9.74
C TYR A 82 15.47 13.72 8.68
N ARG A 83 16.14 13.13 7.68
CA ARG A 83 15.49 12.32 6.63
C ARG A 83 14.62 11.18 7.18
N TRP A 84 14.99 10.62 8.34
CA TRP A 84 14.21 9.59 9.02
C TRP A 84 12.81 10.08 9.44
N ARG A 85 12.63 11.38 9.73
CA ARG A 85 11.33 11.96 10.12
C ARG A 85 10.30 11.81 9.01
N ASN A 86 10.69 12.04 7.75
CA ASN A 86 9.81 11.85 6.59
C ASN A 86 9.34 10.39 6.47
N TRP A 87 10.23 9.42 6.75
CA TRP A 87 9.86 8.00 6.75
C TRP A 87 8.92 7.65 7.91
N VAL A 88 9.12 8.25 9.09
CA VAL A 88 8.19 8.10 10.22
C VAL A 88 6.82 8.67 9.87
N THR A 89 6.74 9.87 9.29
CA THR A 89 5.47 10.47 8.87
C THR A 89 4.74 9.60 7.85
N ARG A 90 5.47 9.06 6.86
CA ARG A 90 4.90 8.11 5.88
C ARG A 90 4.39 6.84 6.55
N ALA A 91 5.17 6.26 7.47
CA ALA A 91 4.75 5.09 8.23
C ALA A 91 3.45 5.36 9.00
N LEU A 92 3.33 6.54 9.62
CA LEU A 92 2.14 6.96 10.35
C LEU A 92 0.91 7.10 9.43
N TYR A 93 1.06 7.71 8.26
CA TYR A 93 -0.07 7.80 7.32
C TYR A 93 -0.53 6.42 6.86
N LEU A 94 0.41 5.52 6.55
CA LEU A 94 0.10 4.18 6.12
C LEU A 94 -0.56 3.34 7.22
N THR A 95 -0.14 3.49 8.48
CA THR A 95 -0.78 2.79 9.60
C THR A 95 -2.19 3.29 9.84
N LEU A 96 -2.44 4.60 9.77
CA LEU A 96 -3.79 5.17 9.88
C LEU A 96 -4.71 4.66 8.76
N ILE A 97 -4.24 4.68 7.52
CA ILE A 97 -4.99 4.14 6.37
C ILE A 97 -5.27 2.65 6.59
N ASN A 98 -4.30 1.89 7.08
CA ASN A 98 -4.47 0.45 7.30
C ASN A 98 -5.48 0.15 8.43
N ILE A 99 -5.49 0.96 9.50
CA ILE A 99 -6.49 0.84 10.58
C ILE A 99 -7.89 1.15 10.03
N ALA A 100 -8.04 2.20 9.24
CA ALA A 100 -9.31 2.53 8.59
C ALA A 100 -9.77 1.39 7.65
N LEU A 101 -8.86 0.82 6.88
CA LEU A 101 -9.14 -0.31 6.00
C LEU A 101 -9.59 -1.55 6.78
N LEU A 102 -8.94 -1.87 7.90
CA LEU A 102 -9.35 -2.96 8.78
C LEU A 102 -10.74 -2.73 9.37
N ALA A 103 -11.07 -1.49 9.78
CA ALA A 103 -12.39 -1.15 10.28
C ALA A 103 -13.48 -1.39 9.21
N ILE A 104 -13.21 -1.01 7.95
CA ILE A 104 -14.12 -1.25 6.83
C ILE A 104 -14.35 -2.75 6.62
N ILE A 105 -13.27 -3.56 6.58
CA ILE A 105 -13.36 -5.01 6.41
C ILE A 105 -14.19 -5.66 7.53
N ILE A 106 -14.02 -5.20 8.77
CA ILE A 106 -14.79 -5.72 9.91
C ILE A 106 -16.26 -5.32 9.81
N SER A 107 -16.56 -4.08 9.39
CA SER A 107 -17.93 -3.59 9.26
C SER A 107 -18.75 -4.24 8.15
N LEU A 108 -18.09 -4.79 7.11
CA LEU A 108 -18.79 -5.39 5.98
C LEU A 108 -19.55 -6.65 6.41
N SER A 109 -20.82 -6.81 6.04
CA SER A 109 -21.55 -8.05 6.30
C SER A 109 -21.02 -9.19 5.44
N LYS A 110 -20.80 -10.37 6.02
CA LYS A 110 -20.30 -11.57 5.30
C LYS A 110 -21.43 -12.54 4.96
N THR A 111 -22.64 -12.02 4.75
CA THR A 111 -23.83 -12.79 4.40
C THR A 111 -23.91 -13.13 2.91
N GLU A 112 -23.31 -12.30 2.06
CA GLU A 112 -23.37 -12.40 0.60
C GLU A 112 -21.99 -12.71 0.01
N GLU A 113 -21.97 -13.44 -1.12
CA GLU A 113 -20.72 -13.85 -1.78
C GLU A 113 -19.90 -12.68 -2.31
N TYR A 114 -20.56 -11.65 -2.86
CA TYR A 114 -19.91 -10.42 -3.30
C TYR A 114 -19.11 -9.77 -2.17
N ASN A 115 -19.72 -9.66 -0.99
CA ASN A 115 -19.08 -9.04 0.17
C ASN A 115 -17.90 -9.87 0.68
N ILE A 116 -17.92 -11.19 0.55
CA ILE A 116 -16.78 -12.05 0.90
C ILE A 116 -15.61 -11.85 -0.06
N ILE A 117 -15.87 -11.76 -1.36
CA ILE A 117 -14.83 -11.49 -2.36
C ILE A 117 -14.20 -10.12 -2.11
N VAL A 118 -15.03 -9.09 -1.89
CA VAL A 118 -14.55 -7.75 -1.55
C VAL A 118 -13.74 -7.77 -0.25
N ALA A 119 -14.17 -8.52 0.77
CA ALA A 119 -13.42 -8.69 2.01
C ALA A 119 -12.05 -9.36 1.80
N TYR A 120 -11.95 -10.36 0.90
CA TYR A 120 -10.66 -10.97 0.54
C TYR A 120 -9.71 -9.98 -0.13
N VAL A 121 -10.20 -9.20 -1.10
CA VAL A 121 -9.39 -8.18 -1.80
C VAL A 121 -8.91 -7.11 -0.83
N LEU A 122 -9.81 -6.59 0.01
CA LEU A 122 -9.47 -5.59 1.02
C LEU A 122 -8.51 -6.15 2.09
N SER A 123 -8.67 -7.42 2.49
CA SER A 123 -7.75 -8.09 3.42
C SER A 123 -6.35 -8.23 2.82
N GLY A 124 -6.24 -8.58 1.52
CA GLY A 124 -4.97 -8.58 0.80
C GLY A 124 -4.31 -7.21 0.74
N ALA A 125 -5.09 -6.15 0.47
CA ALA A 125 -4.60 -4.77 0.50
C ALA A 125 -4.09 -4.35 1.89
N SER A 126 -4.81 -4.72 2.96
CA SER A 126 -4.40 -4.45 4.34
C SER A 126 -3.08 -5.18 4.70
N PHE A 127 -2.92 -6.41 4.24
CA PHE A 127 -1.68 -7.16 4.42
C PHE A 127 -0.51 -6.50 3.67
N ALA A 128 -0.71 -6.07 2.42
CA ALA A 128 0.30 -5.37 1.64
C ALA A 128 0.73 -4.04 2.30
N MET A 129 -0.23 -3.28 2.84
CA MET A 129 0.06 -2.05 3.59
C MET A 129 0.89 -2.33 4.85
N SER A 130 0.63 -3.44 5.54
CA SER A 130 1.42 -3.88 6.71
C SER A 130 2.86 -4.26 6.34
N ILE A 131 3.09 -4.83 5.15
CA ILE A 131 4.44 -5.08 4.63
C ILE A 131 5.15 -3.76 4.32
N TRP A 132 4.43 -2.79 3.75
CA TRP A 132 5.03 -1.50 3.40
C TRP A 132 5.42 -0.67 4.63
N THR A 133 4.61 -0.72 5.70
CA THR A 133 4.97 -0.11 6.99
C THR A 133 6.19 -0.79 7.61
N PHE A 134 6.32 -2.11 7.44
CA PHE A 134 7.51 -2.84 7.85
C PHE A 134 8.77 -2.40 7.07
N PHE A 135 8.68 -2.19 5.75
CA PHE A 135 9.79 -1.61 4.97
C PHE A 135 10.16 -0.20 5.44
N CYS A 136 9.18 0.61 5.82
CA CYS A 136 9.48 1.91 6.44
C CYS A 136 10.29 1.75 7.73
N ALA A 137 9.96 0.75 8.57
CA ALA A 137 10.72 0.47 9.78
C ALA A 137 12.17 0.03 9.49
N ILE A 138 12.38 -0.82 8.46
CA ILE A 138 13.73 -1.24 8.03
C ILE A 138 14.54 -0.02 7.56
N LEU A 139 13.94 0.90 6.80
CA LEU A 139 14.63 2.11 6.34
C LEU A 139 14.99 3.03 7.51
N ILE A 140 14.11 3.17 8.51
CA ILE A 140 14.40 3.95 9.72
C ILE A 140 15.53 3.32 10.52
N PHE A 141 15.56 1.99 10.63
CA PHE A 141 16.66 1.25 11.26
C PHE A 141 17.98 1.48 10.54
N ARG A 142 17.99 1.44 9.19
CA ARG A 142 19.18 1.73 8.37
C ARG A 142 19.67 3.17 8.47
N LEU A 143 18.80 4.11 8.86
CA LEU A 143 19.14 5.51 9.13
C LEU A 143 19.59 5.73 10.59
N GLU A 144 19.81 4.65 11.37
CA GLU A 144 20.26 4.67 12.77
C GLU A 144 19.37 5.48 13.71
N ALA A 145 18.09 5.64 13.37
CA ALA A 145 17.14 6.41 14.16
C ALA A 145 16.30 5.50 15.08
N ASN A 146 16.30 5.75 16.39
CA ASN A 146 15.59 4.96 17.41
C ASN A 146 14.07 4.80 17.18
N ALA A 147 13.47 5.61 16.32
CA ALA A 147 12.06 5.52 15.95
C ALA A 147 11.66 4.15 15.36
N TRP A 148 12.62 3.35 14.85
CA TRP A 148 12.36 2.01 14.32
C TRP A 148 11.74 1.07 15.37
N ILE A 149 12.09 1.26 16.65
CA ILE A 149 11.61 0.46 17.79
C ILE A 149 10.08 0.61 17.96
N TYR A 150 9.51 1.74 17.56
CA TYR A 150 8.06 1.96 17.63
C TYR A 150 7.35 1.49 16.35
N VAL A 151 7.93 1.75 15.18
CA VAL A 151 7.28 1.45 13.90
C VAL A 151 7.27 -0.05 13.60
N ALA A 152 8.35 -0.77 13.91
CA ALA A 152 8.46 -2.20 13.61
C ALA A 152 7.40 -3.04 14.36
N PRO A 153 7.21 -2.93 15.69
CA PRO A 153 6.17 -3.67 16.40
C PRO A 153 4.77 -3.34 15.90
N VAL A 154 4.50 -2.08 15.59
CA VAL A 154 3.19 -1.67 15.05
C VAL A 154 2.90 -2.39 13.73
N SER A 155 3.88 -2.43 12.81
CA SER A 155 3.71 -3.15 11.55
C SER A 155 3.44 -4.65 11.74
N ALA A 156 4.14 -5.29 12.68
CA ALA A 156 3.96 -6.70 13.01
C ALA A 156 2.57 -6.97 13.63
N VAL A 157 2.12 -6.12 14.55
CA VAL A 157 0.78 -6.22 15.15
C VAL A 157 -0.30 -6.04 14.10
N THR A 158 -0.18 -5.06 13.21
CA THR A 158 -1.17 -4.86 12.14
C THR A 158 -1.20 -6.03 11.15
N ALA A 159 -0.03 -6.62 10.83
CA ALA A 159 0.03 -7.81 9.99
C ALA A 159 -0.66 -9.00 10.67
N LEU A 160 -0.41 -9.22 11.96
CA LEU A 160 -1.05 -10.28 12.74
C LEU A 160 -2.57 -10.11 12.82
N ILE A 161 -3.05 -8.89 13.06
CA ILE A 161 -4.50 -8.60 13.04
C ILE A 161 -5.09 -8.89 11.67
N SER A 162 -4.44 -8.43 10.59
CA SER A 162 -4.91 -8.68 9.22
C SER A 162 -5.00 -10.18 8.89
N TYR A 163 -4.05 -10.98 9.39
CA TYR A 163 -4.07 -12.43 9.25
C TYR A 163 -5.22 -13.08 10.02
N ILE A 164 -5.48 -12.65 11.26
CA ILE A 164 -6.62 -13.14 12.06
C ILE A 164 -7.95 -12.82 11.35
N VAL A 165 -8.07 -11.61 10.78
CA VAL A 165 -9.25 -11.20 10.00
C VAL A 165 -9.42 -12.09 8.77
N LEU A 166 -8.35 -12.37 8.03
CA LEU A 166 -8.38 -13.30 6.88
C LEU A 166 -8.86 -14.70 7.29
N MET A 167 -8.36 -15.22 8.41
CA MET A 167 -8.79 -16.52 8.93
C MET A 167 -10.27 -16.53 9.33
N LYS A 168 -10.80 -15.40 9.83
CA LYS A 168 -12.24 -15.27 10.07
C LYS A 168 -13.04 -15.26 8.77
N ILE A 169 -12.61 -14.49 7.76
CA ILE A 169 -13.26 -14.47 6.44
C ILE A 169 -13.32 -15.88 5.84
N LYS A 170 -12.20 -16.61 5.91
CA LYS A 170 -12.13 -18.00 5.43
C LYS A 170 -13.12 -18.94 6.14
N LYS A 171 -13.40 -18.74 7.43
CA LYS A 171 -14.41 -19.53 8.14
C LYS A 171 -15.83 -19.25 7.63
N TYR A 172 -16.15 -17.98 7.33
CA TYR A 172 -17.45 -17.61 6.75
C TYR A 172 -17.64 -18.23 5.36
N ASP A 173 -16.59 -18.24 4.54
CA ASP A 173 -16.58 -18.86 3.21
C ASP A 173 -16.93 -20.35 3.26
N VAL A 174 -16.24 -21.14 4.11
CA VAL A 174 -16.54 -22.57 4.31
C VAL A 174 -17.99 -22.77 4.76
N SER A 175 -18.48 -21.97 5.72
CA SER A 175 -19.85 -22.12 6.22
C SER A 175 -20.94 -21.85 5.16
N LEU A 176 -20.70 -20.92 4.23
CA LEU A 176 -21.65 -20.66 3.13
C LEU A 176 -21.66 -21.81 2.13
N THR A 177 -20.50 -22.39 1.83
CA THR A 177 -20.44 -23.55 0.93
C THR A 177 -21.17 -24.76 1.52
N GLU A 178 -21.00 -25.03 2.81
CA GLU A 178 -21.71 -26.11 3.51
C GLU A 178 -23.23 -25.86 3.57
N LEU A 179 -23.66 -24.62 3.81
CA LEU A 179 -25.07 -24.25 3.77
C LEU A 179 -25.67 -24.48 2.38
N LYS A 180 -25.01 -24.01 1.32
CA LYS A 180 -25.45 -24.27 -0.07
C LYS A 180 -25.55 -25.76 -0.37
N GLU A 181 -24.60 -26.56 0.08
CA GLU A 181 -24.64 -28.01 -0.11
C GLU A 181 -25.79 -28.67 0.68
N SER A 182 -26.08 -28.18 1.89
CA SER A 182 -27.19 -28.68 2.72
C SER A 182 -28.56 -28.37 2.10
N PHE A 183 -28.75 -27.17 1.54
CA PHE A 183 -29.98 -26.81 0.82
C PHE A 183 -30.14 -27.68 -0.43
N LYS A 184 -29.07 -27.89 -1.18
CA LYS A 184 -29.08 -28.77 -2.36
C LYS A 184 -29.45 -30.22 -2.01
N LYS A 185 -28.95 -30.75 -0.89
CA LYS A 185 -29.29 -32.10 -0.40
C LYS A 185 -30.73 -32.19 0.10
N MET A 186 -31.22 -31.15 0.78
CA MET A 186 -32.59 -31.08 1.28
C MET A 186 -33.61 -30.98 0.14
N SER A 187 -33.30 -30.20 -0.89
CA SER A 187 -34.08 -30.14 -2.12
C SER A 187 -34.07 -31.46 -2.91
N ALA A 188 -32.90 -32.09 -3.08
CA ALA A 188 -32.82 -33.39 -3.75
C ALA A 188 -33.59 -34.51 -2.99
N ALA A 189 -33.77 -34.37 -1.67
CA ALA A 189 -34.57 -35.27 -0.85
C ALA A 189 -36.05 -34.86 -0.77
N SER A 190 -36.39 -33.64 -1.18
CA SER A 190 -37.75 -33.12 -1.26
C SER A 190 -38.44 -33.69 -2.50
N HIS A 191 -39.30 -34.69 -2.32
CA HIS A 191 -40.25 -35.10 -3.35
C HIS A 191 -41.45 -34.14 -3.32
N GLU A 192 -41.24 -32.91 -3.81
CA GLU A 192 -42.32 -31.97 -4.04
C GLU A 192 -42.97 -32.20 -5.42
N ASP A 193 -44.28 -31.96 -5.47
CA ASP A 193 -45.08 -32.02 -6.69
C ASP A 193 -44.47 -31.09 -7.75
N GLN A 194 -44.20 -31.62 -8.94
CA GLN A 194 -43.45 -30.97 -10.01
C GLN A 194 -44.03 -29.62 -10.47
N ARG A 195 -45.28 -29.32 -10.04
CA ARG A 195 -46.01 -28.08 -10.32
C ARG A 195 -45.85 -26.99 -9.24
N LEU A 196 -45.37 -27.35 -8.06
CA LEU A 196 -45.18 -26.45 -6.90
C LEU A 196 -43.70 -26.28 -6.53
N VAL A 197 -42.79 -26.93 -7.27
CA VAL A 197 -41.34 -26.76 -7.10
C VAL A 197 -41.00 -25.28 -7.14
N SER A 198 -40.56 -24.76 -6.00
CA SER A 198 -39.92 -23.45 -5.94
C SER A 198 -38.73 -23.48 -6.89
N VAL A 199 -38.67 -22.54 -7.84
CA VAL A 199 -37.55 -22.43 -8.78
C VAL A 199 -36.27 -22.28 -7.95
N GLU A 200 -35.50 -23.36 -7.87
CA GLU A 200 -34.20 -23.36 -7.22
C GLU A 200 -33.27 -22.48 -8.02
N GLY A 201 -32.75 -21.41 -7.40
CA GLY A 201 -31.66 -20.65 -7.99
C GLY A 201 -30.41 -21.52 -8.05
N THR A 202 -30.15 -22.12 -9.20
CA THR A 202 -28.85 -22.67 -9.54
C THR A 202 -27.88 -21.55 -9.90
N PRO A 203 -26.56 -21.73 -9.72
CA PRO A 203 -25.57 -20.76 -10.20
C PRO A 203 -25.76 -20.53 -11.71
N GLY A 204 -26.27 -19.36 -12.08
CA GLY A 204 -26.67 -19.00 -13.45
C GLY A 204 -28.12 -18.50 -13.58
N ASP A 205 -29.01 -18.79 -12.63
CA ASP A 205 -30.43 -18.36 -12.67
C ASP A 205 -30.62 -16.87 -12.37
N TRP A 206 -29.63 -16.24 -11.73
CA TRP A 206 -29.63 -14.81 -11.44
C TRP A 206 -28.57 -14.12 -12.30
N PRO A 207 -28.86 -13.76 -13.57
CA PRO A 207 -27.86 -13.27 -14.52
C PRO A 207 -27.20 -11.94 -14.13
N ASN A 208 -27.74 -11.23 -13.13
CA ASN A 208 -27.18 -10.01 -12.55
C ASN A 208 -26.32 -10.27 -11.30
N GLU A 209 -26.41 -11.47 -10.69
CA GLU A 209 -25.78 -11.82 -9.40
C GLU A 209 -24.80 -13.00 -9.52
N ASP A 210 -24.94 -13.86 -10.54
CA ASP A 210 -24.09 -15.01 -10.80
C ASP A 210 -23.01 -14.75 -11.87
N PHE A 211 -21.79 -15.23 -11.58
CA PHE A 211 -20.62 -15.05 -12.45
C PHE A 211 -20.47 -16.14 -13.53
N ILE A 212 -21.08 -17.30 -13.35
CA ILE A 212 -20.99 -18.40 -14.32
C ILE A 212 -22.18 -18.30 -15.26
N LYS A 213 -21.94 -17.67 -16.42
CA LYS A 213 -22.85 -17.74 -17.57
C LYS A 213 -22.45 -18.98 -18.37
N PHE A 214 -23.26 -20.03 -18.32
CA PHE A 214 -23.19 -21.11 -19.30
C PHE A 214 -23.97 -20.73 -20.55
#